data_AF-A0A936JVM7-F1
#
_entry.id   AF-A0A936JVM7-F1
#
_cell.length_a   1.000
_cell.length_b   1.000
_cell.length_c   1.000
_cell.angle_alpha   90.00
_cell.angle_beta   90.00
_cell.angle_gamma   90.00
#
_symmetry.space_group_name_H-M   'P 1'
#
loop_
_entity.id
_entity.type
_entity.pdbx_description
1 polymer ?
#
loop_
_entity_poly.entity_id
_entity_poly.type
_entity_poly.pdbx_seq_one_letter_code
_entity_poly.pdbx_strand_id
1 'polypeptide(L)'
;MELPDLSLLDHIHYSFDDKRIYCSELIFKAVKTVTGRQLGKVERLGDLNWEPHEAFIRSIEGIIPKDREMITPQALSAAKELTLVYTKDPTAKRAGAK
;
A
#
# COMPACT_ATOMS: atom_id res chain seq x y z
N MET A 1 14.52 -25.77 1.67
CA MET A 1 13.94 -24.84 0.68
C MET A 1 14.35 -23.46 1.15
N GLU A 2 15.42 -22.91 0.61
CA GLU A 2 15.87 -21.56 0.99
C GLU A 2 15.01 -20.54 0.26
N LEU A 3 14.42 -19.61 1.01
CA LEU A 3 13.72 -18.48 0.43
C LEU A 3 14.75 -17.62 -0.32
N PRO A 4 14.44 -17.12 -1.52
CA PRO A 4 15.36 -16.23 -2.24
C PRO A 4 15.71 -15.03 -1.36
N ASP A 5 16.93 -14.51 -1.49
CA ASP A 5 17.35 -13.30 -0.80
C ASP A 5 16.55 -12.10 -1.31
N LEU A 6 15.44 -11.82 -0.62
CA LEU A 6 14.52 -10.74 -0.96
C LEU A 6 15.12 -9.36 -0.66
N SER A 7 16.26 -9.27 0.03
CA SER A 7 16.96 -8.00 0.27
C SER A 7 17.51 -7.38 -1.02
N LEU A 8 17.62 -8.16 -2.10
CA LEU A 8 17.99 -7.68 -3.44
C LEU A 8 16.83 -7.02 -4.18
N LEU A 9 15.59 -7.15 -3.71
CA LEU A 9 14.40 -6.49 -4.26
C LEU A 9 14.12 -5.21 -3.46
N ASP A 10 14.87 -4.15 -3.74
CA ASP A 10 14.82 -2.84 -3.05
C ASP A 10 13.41 -2.27 -2.74
N HIS A 11 12.38 -2.61 -3.52
CA HIS A 11 11.01 -2.12 -3.30
C HIS A 11 10.28 -2.82 -2.14
N ILE A 12 10.83 -3.91 -1.60
CA ILE A 12 10.24 -4.68 -0.50
C ILE A 12 10.18 -3.90 0.81
N HIS A 13 10.98 -2.85 0.94
CA HIS A 13 11.03 -2.01 2.13
C HIS A 13 9.86 -1.02 2.23
N TYR A 14 9.09 -0.80 1.15
CA TYR A 14 7.96 0.15 1.20
C TYR A 14 8.35 1.54 1.73
N SER A 15 9.57 2.01 1.48
CA SER A 15 10.18 3.20 2.13
C SER A 15 9.44 4.51 1.89
N PHE A 16 8.50 4.54 0.96
CA PHE A 16 7.64 5.69 0.62
C PHE A 16 8.44 6.96 0.26
N ASP A 17 9.64 6.75 -0.29
CA ASP A 17 10.56 7.78 -0.78
C ASP A 17 10.60 7.79 -2.32
N ASP A 18 11.35 8.71 -2.91
CA ASP A 18 11.44 8.80 -4.38
C ASP A 18 12.59 7.96 -4.97
N LYS A 19 13.29 7.15 -4.17
CA LYS A 19 14.40 6.32 -4.65
C LYS A 19 13.89 5.04 -5.30
N ARG A 20 12.79 4.50 -4.77
CA ARG A 20 12.17 3.23 -5.19
C ARG A 20 10.66 3.34 -4.99
N ILE A 21 9.90 2.73 -5.90
CA ILE A 21 8.44 2.86 -5.89
C ILE A 21 7.78 1.49 -5.91
N TYR A 22 6.86 1.26 -4.97
CA TYR A 22 6.06 0.04 -4.95
C TYR A 22 4.67 0.28 -5.59
N CYS A 23 3.90 -0.80 -5.79
CA CYS A 23 2.72 -0.80 -6.66
C CYS A 23 1.68 0.29 -6.32
N SER A 24 1.21 0.37 -5.08
CA SER A 24 0.22 1.36 -4.66
C SER A 24 0.84 2.77 -4.54
N GLU A 25 2.11 2.88 -4.18
CA GLU A 25 2.81 4.17 -4.15
C GLU A 25 2.86 4.82 -5.54
N LEU A 26 3.14 4.04 -6.59
CA LEU A 26 3.17 4.52 -7.96
C LEU A 26 1.86 5.22 -8.35
N ILE A 27 0.73 4.58 -8.07
CA ILE A 27 -0.59 5.12 -8.40
C ILE A 27 -0.87 6.39 -7.58
N PHE A 28 -0.60 6.35 -6.27
CA PHE A 28 -0.77 7.49 -5.38
C PHE A 28 0.04 8.71 -5.84
N LYS A 29 1.34 8.53 -6.08
CA LYS A 29 2.24 9.61 -6.50
C LYS A 29 1.89 10.12 -7.89
N ALA A 30 1.55 9.25 -8.84
CA ALA A 30 1.13 9.68 -10.19
C ALA A 30 -0.11 10.59 -10.15
N VAL A 31 -1.15 10.21 -9.40
CA VAL A 31 -2.37 11.02 -9.28
C VAL A 31 -2.07 12.34 -8.56
N LYS A 32 -1.31 12.30 -7.46
CA LYS A 32 -0.94 13.50 -6.69
C LYS A 32 -0.12 14.47 -7.53
N THR A 33 0.88 13.99 -8.28
CA THR A 33 1.74 14.82 -9.12
C THR A 33 0.98 15.48 -10.27
N VAL A 34 0.09 14.76 -10.94
CA VAL A 34 -0.62 15.28 -12.12
C VAL A 34 -1.82 16.17 -11.73
N THR A 35 -2.53 15.85 -10.64
CA THR A 35 -3.80 16.50 -10.31
C THR A 35 -3.75 17.39 -9.07
N GLY A 36 -2.69 17.28 -8.26
CA GLY A 36 -2.61 17.88 -6.93
C GLY A 36 -3.52 17.24 -5.88
N ARG A 37 -4.35 16.26 -6.26
CA ARG A 37 -5.32 15.61 -5.37
C ARG A 37 -4.73 14.34 -4.77
N GLN A 38 -5.07 14.08 -3.52
CA GLN A 38 -4.73 12.83 -2.85
C GLN A 38 -5.74 11.75 -3.21
N LEU A 39 -5.26 10.55 -3.54
CA LEU A 39 -6.09 9.37 -3.77
C LEU A 39 -5.88 8.38 -2.62
N GLY A 40 -6.91 8.13 -1.83
CA GLY A 40 -6.80 7.24 -0.66
C GLY A 40 -6.05 7.87 0.52
N LYS A 41 -5.91 7.08 1.59
CA LYS A 41 -5.34 7.53 2.88
C LYS A 41 -3.94 6.95 3.07
N VAL A 42 -2.96 7.82 3.32
CA VAL A 42 -1.64 7.40 3.81
C VAL A 42 -1.76 6.96 5.26
N GLU A 43 -1.17 5.82 5.59
CA GLU A 43 -1.23 5.16 6.89
C GLU A 43 0.18 4.90 7.41
N ARG A 44 0.36 4.79 8.72
CA ARG A 44 1.62 4.30 9.29
C ARG A 44 1.57 2.79 9.42
N LEU A 45 2.71 2.11 9.24
CA LEU A 45 2.79 0.66 9.46
C LEU A 45 2.24 0.26 10.84
N GLY A 46 2.55 1.04 11.87
CA GLY A 46 2.10 0.80 13.24
C GLY A 46 0.59 0.92 13.46
N ASP A 47 -0.15 1.54 12.54
CA ASP A 47 -1.61 1.65 12.59
C ASP A 47 -2.30 0.49 11.82
N LEU A 48 -1.54 -0.32 11.08
CA LEU A 48 -2.03 -1.50 10.36
C LEU A 48 -2.01 -2.75 11.26
N ASN A 49 -2.66 -3.83 10.81
CA ASN A 49 -2.60 -5.13 11.48
C ASN A 49 -1.30 -5.87 11.12
N TRP A 50 -0.15 -5.34 11.55
CA TRP A 50 1.19 -5.84 11.18
C TRP A 50 1.68 -6.96 12.09
N GLU A 51 1.17 -7.07 13.32
CA GLU A 51 1.63 -8.02 14.33
C GLU A 51 1.62 -9.49 13.86
N PRO A 52 0.60 -9.98 13.11
CA PRO A 52 0.61 -11.34 12.57
C PRO A 52 1.76 -11.63 11.61
N HIS A 53 2.38 -10.58 11.07
CA HIS A 53 3.46 -10.64 10.08
C HIS A 53 4.81 -10.18 10.65
N GLU A 54 4.92 -9.96 11.96
CA GLU A 54 6.11 -9.40 12.62
C GLU A 54 7.40 -10.15 12.25
N ALA A 55 7.39 -11.48 12.29
CA ALA A 55 8.58 -12.30 12.00
C ALA A 55 9.10 -12.06 10.58
N PHE A 56 8.19 -11.92 9.60
CA PHE A 56 8.56 -11.64 8.22
C PHE A 56 9.12 -10.22 8.08
N ILE A 57 8.46 -9.22 8.68
CA ILE A 57 8.93 -7.83 8.65
C ILE A 57 10.33 -7.73 9.27
N ARG A 58 10.59 -8.41 10.39
CA ARG A 58 11.93 -8.44 11.02
C ARG A 58 12.98 -9.11 10.15
N SER A 59 12.62 -10.13 9.36
CA SER A 59 13.57 -10.76 8.43
C SER A 59 14.07 -9.82 7.33
N ILE A 60 13.30 -8.77 7.03
CA ILE A 60 13.62 -7.77 6.00
C ILE A 60 14.25 -6.51 6.62
N GLU A 61 13.67 -6.01 7.71
CA GLU A 61 13.98 -4.69 8.28
C GLU A 61 14.87 -4.76 9.53
N GLY A 62 14.97 -5.92 10.17
CA GLY A 62 15.53 -6.09 11.52
C GLY A 62 14.66 -5.49 12.63
N ILE A 63 14.33 -4.21 12.52
CA ILE A 63 13.48 -3.44 13.44
C ILE A 63 12.14 -3.15 12.78
N ILE A 64 11.04 -3.21 13.54
CA ILE A 64 9.70 -2.86 13.02
C ILE A 64 9.59 -1.34 12.82
N PRO A 65 9.45 -0.84 11.59
CA PRO A 65 9.43 0.58 11.29
C PRO A 65 8.02 1.16 11.47
N LYS A 66 7.53 1.22 12.72
CA LYS A 66 6.14 1.59 13.04
C LYS A 66 5.69 2.94 12.50
N ASP A 67 6.60 3.91 12.41
CA ASP A 67 6.30 5.26 11.94
C ASP A 67 6.39 5.42 10.42
N ARG A 68 6.76 4.36 9.68
CA ARG A 68 6.85 4.41 8.23
C ARG A 68 5.48 4.67 7.63
N GLU A 69 5.36 5.79 6.95
CA GLU A 69 4.21 6.10 6.12
C GLU A 69 4.17 5.17 4.91
N MET A 70 2.95 4.78 4.53
CA MET A 70 2.71 3.95 3.35
C MET A 70 1.28 4.15 2.85
N ILE A 71 1.11 3.98 1.53
CA ILE A 71 -0.20 3.79 0.91
C ILE A 71 -0.40 2.30 0.57
N THR A 72 -1.49 1.69 1.03
CA THR A 72 -1.79 0.27 0.77
C THR A 72 -2.70 0.11 -0.46
N PRO A 73 -2.67 -1.05 -1.16
CA PRO A 73 -3.65 -1.33 -2.22
C PRO A 73 -5.10 -1.24 -1.73
N GLN A 74 -5.35 -1.64 -0.47
CA GLN A 74 -6.67 -1.54 0.15
C GLN A 74 -7.09 -0.07 0.35
N ALA A 75 -6.19 0.79 0.86
CA ALA A 75 -6.47 2.20 1.06
C ALA A 75 -6.73 2.95 -0.25
N LEU A 76 -6.05 2.57 -1.34
CA LEU A 76 -6.38 3.06 -2.68
C LEU A 76 -7.74 2.56 -3.16
N SER A 77 -8.02 1.26 -3.04
CA SER A 77 -9.28 0.68 -3.51
C SER A 77 -10.49 1.22 -2.77
N ALA A 78 -10.34 1.63 -1.51
CA ALA A 78 -11.39 2.20 -0.67
C ALA A 78 -11.45 3.73 -0.71
N ALA A 79 -10.66 4.37 -1.59
CA ALA A 79 -10.60 5.82 -1.73
C ALA A 79 -11.98 6.41 -2.06
N LYS A 80 -12.38 7.46 -1.34
CA LYS A 80 -13.69 8.12 -1.49
C LYS A 80 -13.82 8.85 -2.83
N GLU A 81 -12.68 9.15 -3.45
CA GLU A 81 -12.56 9.78 -4.76
C GLU A 81 -12.94 8.83 -5.90
N LEU A 82 -13.02 7.52 -5.63
CA LEU A 82 -13.31 6.50 -6.62
C LEU A 82 -14.77 6.04 -6.55
N THR A 83 -15.28 5.62 -7.70
CA THR A 83 -16.56 4.93 -7.83
C THR A 83 -16.30 3.56 -8.45
N LEU A 84 -16.94 2.52 -7.92
CA LEU A 84 -16.79 1.17 -8.45
C LEU A 84 -17.46 1.08 -9.82
N VAL A 85 -16.66 0.92 -10.88
CA VAL A 85 -17.16 0.77 -12.25
C VAL A 85 -17.26 -0.68 -12.70
N TYR A 86 -16.41 -1.57 -12.17
CA TYR A 86 -16.36 -2.99 -12.52
C TYR A 86 -15.84 -3.83 -11.37
N THR A 87 -16.41 -5.01 -11.21
CA THR A 87 -15.94 -6.04 -10.27
C THR A 87 -16.26 -7.43 -10.83
N LYS A 88 -15.36 -8.39 -10.57
CA LYS A 88 -15.64 -9.82 -10.76
C LYS A 88 -16.21 -10.47 -9.51
N ASP A 89 -16.12 -9.80 -8.37
CA ASP A 89 -16.67 -10.26 -7.10
C ASP A 89 -18.19 -10.06 -7.09
N PRO A 90 -18.99 -11.15 -7.02
CA PRO A 90 -20.44 -11.06 -7.01
C PRO A 90 -20.99 -10.39 -5.74
N THR A 91 -20.18 -10.24 -4.69
CA THR A 91 -20.60 -9.67 -3.38
C THR A 91 -20.24 -8.19 -3.23
N ALA A 92 -19.45 -7.63 -4.15
CA ALA A 92 -19.02 -6.25 -4.08
C ALA A 92 -20.21 -5.29 -4.27
N LYS A 93 -20.48 -4.46 -3.25
CA LYS A 93 -21.55 -3.46 -3.31
C LYS A 93 -21.20 -2.36 -4.31
N ARG A 94 -22.14 -2.03 -5.19
CA ARG A 94 -22.05 -0.87 -6.09
C ARG A 94 -22.04 0.41 -5.25
N ALA A 95 -20.88 1.05 -5.12
CA ALA A 95 -20.85 2.43 -4.67
C ALA A 95 -21.47 3.29 -5.79
N GLY A 96 -22.61 3.94 -5.53
CA GLY A 96 -23.19 4.94 -6.44
C GLY A 96 -24.53 4.63 -7.11
N ALA A 97 -25.32 3.65 -6.66
CA ALA A 97 -26.75 3.63 -7.01
C ALA A 97 -27.46 4.73 -6.20
N LYS A 98 -27.58 5.91 -6.81
CA LYS A 98 -28.52 6.95 -6.39
C LYS A 98 -29.72 6.93 -7.31
#